data_AF-A0A7S6MH89-F1
#
_entry.id   AF-A0A7S6MH89-F1
#
_cell.length_a   1.000
_cell.length_b   1.000
_cell.length_c   1.000
_cell.angle_alpha   90.00
_cell.angle_beta   90.00
_cell.angle_gamma   90.00
#
_symmetry.space_group_name_H-M   'P 1'
#
loop_
_entity.id
_entity.type
_entity.pdbx_description
1 polymer ?
#
loop_
_entity_poly.entity_id
_entity_poly.type
_entity_poly.pdbx_seq_one_letter_code
_entity_poly.pdbx_strand_id
1 'polypeptide(L)'
;MKKTLIVICSALILSSCAWVKVTAQGESVRLVHSAKAIESCKKLGRVNAKVVSHVIFNRNADKVAEELADLARNEAALMSGDTIIPISEIVDGRRSFGVYKCFPQQPN
;
A
#
# COMPACT_ATOMS: atom_id res chain seq x y z
N MET A 1 36.60 -31.90 -33.65
CA MET A 1 36.78 -31.57 -32.22
C MET A 1 35.89 -30.38 -31.90
N LYS A 2 35.05 -30.53 -30.87
CA LYS A 2 33.94 -29.64 -30.50
C LYS A 2 34.48 -28.47 -29.68
N LYS A 3 33.98 -27.24 -29.88
CA LYS A 3 33.97 -26.17 -28.86
C LYS A 3 32.93 -25.12 -29.25
N THR A 4 31.71 -25.39 -28.82
CA THR A 4 30.60 -24.44 -28.70
C THR A 4 31.03 -23.31 -27.77
N LEU A 5 31.01 -22.06 -28.25
CA LEU A 5 31.00 -20.89 -27.38
C LEU A 5 29.62 -20.23 -27.50
N ILE A 6 28.76 -20.62 -26.58
CA ILE A 6 27.44 -20.03 -26.33
C ILE A 6 27.67 -18.56 -25.95
N VAL A 7 27.21 -17.64 -26.80
CA VAL A 7 27.15 -16.22 -26.47
C VAL A 7 26.02 -16.05 -25.45
N ILE A 8 26.43 -15.88 -24.20
CA ILE A 8 25.58 -15.70 -23.03
C ILE A 8 24.76 -14.42 -23.20
N CYS A 9 23.44 -14.57 -23.18
CA CYS A 9 22.46 -13.51 -23.06
C CYS A 9 22.71 -12.69 -21.79
N SER A 10 23.33 -11.53 -21.93
CA SER A 10 23.34 -10.49 -20.89
C SER A 10 21.99 -9.77 -20.85
N ALA A 11 20.96 -10.45 -20.35
CA ALA A 11 19.74 -9.79 -19.91
C ALA A 11 20.02 -9.15 -18.54
N LEU A 12 20.55 -7.92 -18.53
CA LEU A 12 20.55 -7.09 -17.34
C LEU A 12 19.09 -6.74 -17.02
N ILE A 13 18.45 -7.54 -16.17
CA ILE A 13 17.18 -7.16 -15.55
C ILE A 13 17.55 -6.12 -14.49
N LEU A 14 17.46 -4.84 -14.85
CA LEU A 14 17.44 -3.76 -13.86
C LEU A 14 16.18 -3.95 -13.01
N SER A 15 16.34 -4.56 -11.84
CA SER A 15 15.31 -4.57 -10.80
C SER A 15 15.09 -3.12 -10.35
N SER A 16 14.00 -2.52 -10.84
CA SER A 16 13.57 -1.17 -10.51
C SER A 16 13.25 -1.04 -9.02
N CYS A 17 13.54 0.13 -8.47
CA CYS A 17 13.09 0.54 -7.14
C CYS A 17 11.56 0.44 -7.08
N ALA A 18 11.02 -0.54 -6.36
CA ALA A 18 9.59 -0.81 -6.36
C ALA A 18 8.87 0.11 -5.37
N TRP A 19 8.40 1.25 -5.87
CA TRP A 19 7.26 1.95 -5.26
C TRP A 19 5.99 1.14 -5.50
N VAL A 20 5.12 1.05 -4.47
CA VAL A 20 3.85 0.36 -4.63
C VAL A 20 2.86 1.26 -5.34
N LYS A 21 2.42 0.82 -6.51
CA LYS A 21 1.34 1.47 -7.24
C LYS A 21 -0.01 1.13 -6.60
N VAL A 22 -0.87 2.12 -6.43
CA VAL A 22 -2.27 1.90 -6.04
C VAL A 22 -2.96 1.10 -7.15
N THR A 23 -3.65 0.03 -6.76
CA THR A 23 -4.45 -0.80 -7.66
C THR A 23 -5.77 -0.10 -7.99
N ALA A 24 -6.42 -0.48 -9.09
CA ALA A 24 -7.73 0.07 -9.43
C ALA A 24 -8.76 -0.08 -8.30
N GLN A 25 -8.70 -1.20 -7.55
CA GLN A 25 -9.54 -1.42 -6.39
C GLN A 25 -9.12 -0.53 -5.20
N GLY A 26 -7.82 -0.35 -4.97
CA GLY A 26 -7.27 0.54 -3.95
C GLY A 26 -7.65 2.01 -4.15
N GLU A 27 -7.79 2.47 -5.40
CA GLU A 27 -8.25 3.84 -5.70
C GLU A 27 -9.67 4.11 -5.17
N SER A 28 -10.53 3.08 -5.08
CA SER A 28 -11.87 3.21 -4.49
C SER A 28 -11.87 3.33 -2.96
N VAL A 29 -10.76 3.03 -2.29
CA VAL A 29 -10.63 3.10 -0.83
C VAL A 29 -10.25 4.51 -0.40
N ARG A 30 -11.07 5.19 0.38
CA ARG A 30 -10.79 6.56 0.85
C ARG A 30 -9.87 6.57 2.07
N LEU A 31 -8.84 7.42 2.06
CA LEU A 31 -8.13 7.78 3.28
C LEU A 31 -8.86 8.92 4.00
N VAL A 32 -9.17 8.73 5.27
CA VAL A 32 -9.72 9.79 6.15
C VAL A 32 -8.82 9.95 7.38
N HIS A 33 -8.83 11.13 7.98
CA HIS A 33 -8.02 11.45 9.16
C HIS A 33 -8.83 11.74 10.42
N SER A 34 -10.16 11.85 10.29
CA SER A 34 -11.05 12.14 11.40
C SER A 34 -11.89 10.92 11.75
N ALA A 35 -11.92 10.57 13.05
CA ALA A 35 -12.79 9.53 13.56
C ALA A 35 -14.28 9.83 13.30
N LYS A 36 -14.67 11.11 13.20
CA LYS A 36 -16.03 11.51 12.87
C LYS A 36 -16.48 10.99 11.50
N ALA A 37 -15.55 10.86 10.55
CA ALA A 37 -15.85 10.40 9.19
C ALA A 37 -16.21 8.91 9.11
N ILE A 38 -16.01 8.14 10.18
CA ILE A 38 -16.27 6.70 10.24
C ILE A 38 -17.32 6.29 11.29
N GLU A 39 -17.97 7.25 11.96
CA GLU A 39 -18.91 6.97 13.07
C GLU A 39 -20.07 6.04 12.66
N SER A 40 -20.56 6.18 11.43
CA SER A 40 -21.63 5.35 10.86
C SER A 40 -21.14 4.15 10.06
N CYS A 41 -19.82 3.91 10.00
CA CYS A 41 -19.24 2.87 9.16
C CYS A 41 -19.07 1.54 9.89
N LYS A 42 -19.17 0.43 9.17
CA LYS A 42 -18.86 -0.90 9.71
C LYS A 42 -17.36 -1.12 9.74
N LYS A 43 -16.77 -1.37 10.91
CA LYS A 43 -15.37 -1.79 11.02
C LYS A 43 -15.20 -3.20 10.46
N LEU A 44 -14.26 -3.38 9.54
CA LEU A 44 -13.92 -4.68 8.94
C LEU A 44 -12.65 -5.28 9.53
N GLY A 45 -11.69 -4.45 9.93
CA GLY A 45 -10.45 -4.95 10.51
C GLY A 45 -9.34 -3.90 10.56
N ARG A 46 -8.09 -4.35 10.40
CA ARG A 46 -6.89 -3.53 10.47
C ARG A 46 -5.83 -4.04 9.50
N VAL A 47 -5.12 -3.12 8.85
CA VAL A 47 -3.95 -3.38 8.01
C VAL A 47 -2.70 -2.83 8.68
N ASN A 48 -1.57 -3.53 8.52
CA ASN A 48 -0.24 -3.05 8.89
C ASN A 48 0.56 -2.81 7.61
N ALA A 49 0.74 -1.55 7.23
CA ALA A 49 1.57 -1.21 6.08
C ALA A 49 3.03 -1.07 6.52
N LYS A 50 3.96 -1.51 5.65
CA LYS A 50 5.39 -1.34 5.82
C LYS A 50 6.01 -1.00 4.47
N VAL A 51 6.76 0.09 4.41
CA VAL A 51 7.61 0.40 3.27
C VAL A 51 8.98 -0.26 3.48
N VAL A 52 9.51 -0.93 2.46
CA VAL A 52 10.87 -1.48 2.52
C VAL A 52 11.84 -0.32 2.37
N SER A 53 12.70 -0.13 3.38
CA SER A 53 13.77 0.85 3.31
C SER A 53 14.84 0.36 2.33
N HIS A 54 14.72 0.74 1.07
CA HIS A 54 15.89 0.78 0.19
C HIS A 54 16.19 2.24 -0.13
N VAL A 55 17.44 2.59 0.10
CA VAL A 55 18.14 3.84 -0.23
C VAL A 55 18.03 4.98 0.79
N ILE A 56 19.23 5.41 1.17
CA ILE A 56 19.60 6.43 2.15
C ILE A 56 19.19 7.83 1.63
N PHE A 57 19.04 8.77 2.56
CA PHE A 57 18.89 10.22 2.40
C PHE A 57 17.44 10.74 2.42
N ASN A 58 17.09 11.28 3.59
CA ASN A 58 16.05 12.28 3.81
C ASN A 58 14.63 11.87 3.40
N ARG A 59 14.01 10.99 4.19
CA ARG A 59 12.58 10.70 4.05
C ARG A 59 11.77 11.93 4.44
N ASN A 60 11.19 12.59 3.44
CA ASN A 60 10.06 13.46 3.68
C ASN A 60 8.97 12.62 4.37
N ALA A 61 8.63 12.95 5.61
CA ALA A 61 7.66 12.20 6.42
C ALA A 61 6.30 12.07 5.71
N ASP A 62 5.93 13.08 4.92
CA ASP A 62 4.70 13.10 4.13
C ASP A 62 4.73 12.03 3.03
N LYS A 63 5.89 11.83 2.39
CA LYS A 63 6.05 10.79 1.35
C LYS A 63 5.95 9.40 1.92
N VAL A 64 6.53 9.16 3.10
CA VAL A 64 6.38 7.88 3.79
C VAL A 64 4.94 7.63 4.19
N ALA A 65 4.24 8.67 4.66
CA ALA A 65 2.83 8.57 5.02
C ALA A 65 1.94 8.24 3.80
N GLU A 66 2.20 8.87 2.66
CA GLU A 66 1.53 8.63 1.37
C GLU A 66 1.74 7.18 0.90
N GLU A 67 2.99 6.70 0.84
CA GLU A 67 3.31 5.33 0.43
C GLU A 67 2.66 4.27 1.37
N LEU A 68 2.66 4.54 2.68
CA LEU A 68 2.01 3.66 3.65
C LEU A 68 0.49 3.64 3.46
N ALA A 69 -0.11 4.78 3.11
CA ALA A 69 -1.53 4.85 2.82
C ALA A 69 -1.87 4.11 1.52
N ASP A 70 -1.06 4.23 0.46
CA ASP A 70 -1.26 3.53 -0.80
C ASP A 70 -1.20 2.01 -0.65
N LEU A 71 -0.21 1.52 0.11
CA LEU A 71 -0.13 0.13 0.55
C LEU A 71 -1.41 -0.29 1.29
N ALA A 72 -1.83 0.50 2.27
CA ALA A 72 -3.00 0.18 3.08
C ALA A 72 -4.31 0.18 2.28
N ARG A 73 -4.45 1.05 1.27
CA ARG A 73 -5.61 1.09 0.37
C ARG A 73 -5.72 -0.19 -0.44
N ASN A 74 -4.61 -0.69 -0.97
CA ASN A 74 -4.57 -1.95 -1.71
C ASN A 74 -5.03 -3.12 -0.83
N GLU A 75 -4.48 -3.26 0.36
CA GLU A 75 -4.86 -4.31 1.30
C GLU A 75 -6.31 -4.19 1.79
N ALA A 76 -6.76 -2.96 2.09
CA ALA A 76 -8.13 -2.70 2.49
C ALA A 76 -9.14 -3.08 1.40
N ALA A 77 -8.81 -2.87 0.13
CA ALA A 77 -9.65 -3.26 -0.98
C ALA A 77 -9.83 -4.79 -1.06
N LEU A 78 -8.78 -5.57 -0.78
CA LEU A 78 -8.86 -7.04 -0.68
C LEU A 78 -9.78 -7.48 0.46
N MET A 79 -9.88 -6.68 1.53
CA MET A 79 -10.81 -6.89 2.65
C MET A 79 -12.24 -6.42 2.35
N SER A 80 -12.54 -6.02 1.09
CA SER A 80 -13.80 -5.38 0.70
C SER A 80 -14.09 -4.06 1.43
N GLY A 81 -13.08 -3.43 2.03
CA GLY A 81 -13.18 -2.11 2.65
C GLY A 81 -13.21 -1.00 1.60
N ASP A 82 -13.76 0.15 2.00
CA ASP A 82 -13.84 1.36 1.16
C ASP A 82 -13.25 2.60 1.85
N THR A 83 -12.84 2.47 3.11
CA THR A 83 -12.31 3.58 3.90
C THR A 83 -11.22 3.07 4.85
N ILE A 84 -10.10 3.79 4.89
CA ILE A 84 -9.03 3.59 5.86
C ILE A 84 -8.81 4.84 6.70
N ILE A 85 -8.44 4.64 7.96
CA ILE A 85 -8.03 5.70 8.88
C ILE A 85 -6.73 5.28 9.56
N PRO A 86 -5.72 6.15 9.68
CA PRO A 86 -4.54 5.84 10.44
C PRO A 86 -4.88 5.74 11.94
N ILE A 87 -4.41 4.67 12.58
CA ILE A 87 -4.65 4.40 14.01
C ILE A 87 -3.36 4.23 14.81
N SER A 88 -2.21 4.44 14.17
CA SER A 88 -0.91 4.53 14.82
C SER A 88 -0.08 5.65 14.22
N GLU A 89 0.93 6.06 14.98
CA GLU A 89 2.06 6.83 14.47
C GLU A 89 2.86 6.01 13.44
N ILE A 90 3.72 6.70 12.69
CA ILE A 90 4.69 6.07 11.81
C ILE A 90 5.94 5.76 12.62
N VAL A 91 6.27 4.48 12.76
CA VAL A 91 7.49 4.01 13.45
C VAL A 91 8.21 3.03 12.54
N ASP A 92 9.50 3.25 12.30
CA ASP A 92 10.34 2.42 11.44
C ASP A 92 9.74 2.13 10.05
N GLY A 93 9.10 3.15 9.46
CA GLY A 93 8.44 3.02 8.16
C GLY A 93 7.25 2.06 8.18
N ARG A 94 6.58 1.92 9.32
CA ARG A 94 5.35 1.14 9.49
C ARG A 94 4.23 2.02 10.02
N ARG A 95 3.00 1.71 9.61
CA ARG A 95 1.79 2.32 10.17
C ARG A 95 0.62 1.36 10.13
N SER A 96 -0.21 1.40 11.17
CA SER A 96 -1.48 0.68 11.22
C SER A 96 -2.62 1.55 10.73
N PHE A 97 -3.52 0.93 9.96
CA PHE A 97 -4.76 1.55 9.49
C PHE A 97 -5.96 0.70 9.90
N GLY A 98 -7.00 1.34 10.43
CA GLY A 98 -8.31 0.71 10.58
C GLY A 98 -9.01 0.65 9.23
N VAL A 99 -9.66 -0.47 8.93
CA VAL A 99 -10.39 -0.69 7.66
C VAL A 99 -11.89 -0.72 7.94
N TYR A 100 -12.64 0.04 7.14
CA TYR A 100 -14.07 0.25 7.29
C TYR A 100 -14.82 0.06 5.96
N LYS A 101 -16.10 -0.28 6.08
CA LYS A 101 -17.12 -0.20 5.04
C LYS A 101 -18.08 0.93 5.39
N CYS A 102 -17.95 2.05 4.70
CA CYS A 102 -18.79 3.23 4.88
C CYS A 102 -19.92 3.29 3.84
N PHE A 103 -19.66 2.80 2.63
CA PHE A 103 -20.62 2.73 1.55
C PHE A 103 -20.91 1.26 1.28
N PRO A 104 -22.07 0.72 1.67
CA PRO A 104 -22.46 -0.60 1.23
C PRO A 104 -22.45 -0.57 -0.31
N GLN A 105 -21.61 -1.41 -0.93
CA GLN A 105 -21.69 -1.64 -2.37
C GLN A 105 -23.11 -2.16 -2.61
N GLN A 106 -23.95 -1.37 -3.29
CA GLN A 106 -25.28 -1.82 -3.67
C GLN A 106 -25.11 -3.13 -4.47
N PRO A 107 -25.70 -4.25 -4.01
CA PRO A 107 -25.75 -5.43 -4.84
C PRO A 107 -26.58 -5.08 -6.08
N ASN A 108 -25.99 -5.31 -7.25
CA ASN A 108 -26.70 -5.29 -8.53
C ASN A 108 -27.64 -6.50 -8.60
#